data_AF-A0A355V4X4-F1
#
_entry.id   AF-A0A355V4X4-F1
#
_cell.length_a   1.000
_cell.length_b   1.000
_cell.length_c   1.000
_cell.angle_alpha   90.00
_cell.angle_beta   90.00
_cell.angle_gamma   90.00
#
_symmetry.space_group_name_H-M   'P 1'
#
loop_
_entity.id
_entity.type
_entity.pdbx_description
1 polymer ?
#
loop_
_entity_poly.entity_id
_entity_poly.type
_entity_poly.pdbx_seq_one_letter_code
_entity_poly.pdbx_strand_id
1 'polypeptide(L)'
;MKESKILIRLALGLILSVAAVCCACLCACELLHFHLYDEWVITKQPTCTESGERERYCSCGEKQTSVIGALGHDLIVITEALPATCTEDGYTASAKCSRCDYFIESTVIKAIGHVIHEHEAKAPTCTENGWASYEACENCDYSTFAPLELLGHNFGEWEVSKQPTCAEEGERVKICAHDNKHIIKESIGKLEHTAGEWVIFEDATCEADGFKSINCTECGEQLQTETIKATGHDYGEWTVLKESTCAEEGEKVQVCKHDGAHRIVQKIEKLTHTDGEWTEERSATCEDDGQSVLKCSECEAIIETKVIPATGHGYGEWQTVTEPTCTQEGMRKKVCENDETHIIEEALPALGHTEGREITELPDCQKAGRRYTQCTVCQTVLKSETLPITEHENKIEYDENGHYNECKNCGLKSESEAHDFENGTCKVCSYKQEVQTLEFLLESDAESYRVSGVIDKACTEVIVPSHYKGLPVTKIGLDAFRMCDNLISVILPDTVEIISENSFYGCVNLISVKLSANLKRIEKGAFYNCQKLESLIIPSKVECIEEKVFFGCSKLISLNFENCFGWSFYFNETKGEMDKDVMQQPNEIAKYFVNPQYVDFIWVRN
;
A
#
# COMPACT_ATOMS: atom_id res chain seq x y z
N MET A 1 -23.84 -0.49 -68.05
CA MET A 1 -25.11 0.26 -68.17
C MET A 1 -25.99 -0.51 -69.16
N LYS A 2 -27.11 -1.08 -68.71
CA LYS A 2 -28.49 -0.60 -68.99
C LYS A 2 -28.86 -0.55 -70.49
N GLU A 3 -29.80 -1.44 -70.87
CA GLU A 3 -31.00 -1.16 -71.70
C GLU A 3 -30.80 -0.71 -73.17
N SER A 4 -31.73 -0.95 -74.13
CA SER A 4 -32.92 -1.81 -74.14
C SER A 4 -33.38 -2.16 -75.58
N LYS A 5 -34.35 -3.08 -75.67
CA LYS A 5 -35.11 -3.49 -76.88
C LYS A 5 -35.92 -2.34 -77.53
N ILE A 6 -36.58 -2.64 -78.67
CA ILE A 6 -38.05 -2.52 -78.93
C ILE A 6 -38.55 -1.73 -80.20
N LEU A 7 -39.23 -2.46 -81.12
CA LEU A 7 -40.43 -2.17 -81.97
C LEU A 7 -40.47 -1.28 -83.25
N ILE A 8 -41.44 -1.70 -84.13
CA ILE A 8 -42.37 -0.96 -85.04
C ILE A 8 -41.85 -0.44 -86.41
N ARG A 9 -42.68 -0.20 -87.47
CA ARG A 9 -43.82 -0.90 -88.16
C ARG A 9 -44.36 0.01 -89.31
N LEU A 10 -45.16 -0.54 -90.26
CA LEU A 10 -45.94 0.18 -91.32
C LEU A 10 -45.09 0.83 -92.43
N ALA A 11 -45.55 1.20 -93.63
CA ALA A 11 -46.81 1.12 -94.41
C ALA A 11 -46.44 1.29 -95.92
N LEU A 12 -47.26 1.23 -96.98
CA LEU A 12 -48.59 0.71 -97.39
C LEU A 12 -48.86 1.45 -98.72
N GLY A 13 -49.10 0.78 -99.86
CA GLY A 13 -49.23 1.42 -101.18
C GLY A 13 -49.97 0.54 -102.21
N LEU A 14 -50.72 1.14 -103.15
CA LEU A 14 -51.85 0.47 -103.84
C LEU A 14 -52.30 1.21 -105.13
N ILE A 15 -52.27 0.57 -106.31
CA ILE A 15 -52.97 0.88 -107.59
C ILE A 15 -52.96 -0.44 -108.43
N LEU A 16 -54.06 -1.10 -108.87
CA LEU A 16 -55.21 -0.75 -109.76
C LEU A 16 -54.83 -0.70 -111.27
N SER A 17 -55.59 -1.27 -112.24
CA SER A 17 -56.91 -1.96 -112.24
C SER A 17 -57.27 -2.63 -113.60
N VAL A 18 -58.35 -3.45 -113.65
CA VAL A 18 -59.25 -3.73 -114.84
C VAL A 18 -58.66 -4.64 -115.96
N ALA A 19 -59.37 -5.56 -116.65
CA ALA A 19 -60.69 -6.27 -116.58
C ALA A 19 -60.77 -7.29 -117.77
N ALA A 20 -61.76 -8.18 -118.04
CA ALA A 20 -62.74 -9.01 -117.29
C ALA A 20 -63.49 -9.94 -118.32
N VAL A 21 -64.62 -10.60 -117.95
CA VAL A 21 -65.61 -11.33 -118.82
C VAL A 21 -65.12 -12.72 -119.35
N CYS A 22 -65.67 -13.89 -118.97
CA CYS A 22 -67.01 -14.52 -119.18
C CYS A 22 -67.32 -15.00 -120.63
N CYS A 23 -68.26 -15.91 -120.93
CA CYS A 23 -68.83 -17.12 -120.27
C CYS A 23 -69.98 -17.67 -121.18
N ALA A 24 -70.31 -18.97 -121.10
CA ALA A 24 -71.60 -19.60 -121.41
C ALA A 24 -72.03 -19.95 -122.87
N CYS A 25 -72.92 -20.97 -122.92
CA CYS A 25 -73.76 -21.51 -123.99
C CYS A 25 -73.09 -22.21 -125.20
N LEU A 26 -73.56 -23.33 -125.79
CA LEU A 26 -74.77 -24.20 -125.78
C LEU A 26 -75.52 -24.23 -127.14
N CYS A 27 -75.98 -25.44 -127.49
CA CYS A 27 -77.01 -25.78 -128.49
C CYS A 27 -76.72 -25.55 -129.98
N ALA A 28 -76.20 -26.60 -130.63
CA ALA A 28 -76.83 -27.23 -131.80
C ALA A 28 -76.45 -28.73 -131.82
N CYS A 29 -77.23 -29.60 -132.47
CA CYS A 29 -76.98 -31.04 -132.49
C CYS A 29 -77.20 -31.63 -133.89
N GLU A 30 -76.13 -32.15 -134.48
CA GLU A 30 -76.15 -33.10 -135.58
C GLU A 30 -75.23 -34.28 -135.21
N LEU A 31 -75.44 -35.46 -135.81
CA LEU A 31 -74.88 -36.72 -135.28
C LEU A 31 -73.37 -36.80 -135.49
N LEU A 32 -72.62 -36.95 -134.40
CA LEU A 32 -71.15 -37.05 -134.42
C LEU A 32 -70.68 -38.48 -134.72
N HIS A 33 -69.66 -38.61 -135.56
CA HIS A 33 -68.86 -39.83 -135.71
C HIS A 33 -67.59 -39.68 -134.84
N PHE A 34 -67.26 -40.68 -134.01
CA PHE A 34 -66.13 -40.63 -133.08
C PHE A 34 -65.05 -41.65 -133.45
N HIS A 35 -63.80 -41.19 -133.47
CA HIS A 35 -62.62 -41.98 -133.78
C HIS A 35 -61.89 -42.40 -132.49
N LEU A 36 -61.73 -43.71 -132.26
CA LEU A 36 -60.85 -44.23 -131.21
C LEU A 36 -59.46 -44.50 -131.78
N TYR A 37 -58.45 -43.95 -131.10
CA TYR A 37 -57.03 -44.10 -131.44
C TYR A 37 -56.29 -44.96 -130.40
N ASP A 38 -55.23 -45.64 -130.84
CA ASP A 38 -54.33 -46.41 -129.98
C ASP A 38 -53.26 -45.52 -129.28
N GLU A 39 -52.27 -46.16 -128.63
CA GLU A 39 -51.24 -45.46 -127.85
C GLU A 39 -50.13 -44.86 -128.72
N TRP A 40 -49.49 -43.79 -128.21
CA TRP A 40 -48.43 -43.07 -128.90
C TRP A 40 -47.11 -43.85 -128.90
N VAL A 41 -46.65 -44.26 -130.08
CA VAL A 41 -45.32 -44.87 -130.30
C VAL A 41 -44.32 -43.78 -130.68
N ILE A 42 -43.18 -43.71 -130.00
CA ILE A 42 -42.09 -42.76 -130.33
C ILE A 42 -41.37 -43.22 -131.60
N THR A 43 -41.31 -42.36 -132.61
CA THR A 43 -40.66 -42.61 -133.90
C THR A 43 -39.29 -41.93 -134.02
N LYS A 44 -39.07 -40.82 -133.29
CA LYS A 44 -37.75 -40.18 -133.13
C LYS A 44 -37.56 -39.76 -131.68
N GLN A 45 -36.43 -40.11 -131.06
CA GLN A 45 -36.08 -39.63 -129.71
C GLN A 45 -35.52 -38.20 -129.76
N PRO A 46 -35.81 -37.33 -128.76
CA PRO A 46 -35.19 -36.01 -128.66
C PRO A 46 -33.72 -36.10 -128.18
N THR A 47 -32.95 -35.06 -128.46
CA THR A 47 -31.57 -34.87 -127.96
C THR A 47 -31.50 -33.59 -127.11
N CYS A 48 -30.32 -33.16 -126.67
CA CYS A 48 -30.15 -31.88 -125.97
C CYS A 48 -30.62 -30.66 -126.78
N THR A 49 -30.51 -30.73 -128.12
CA THR A 49 -30.74 -29.61 -129.04
C THR A 49 -31.81 -29.87 -130.08
N GLU A 50 -32.11 -31.14 -130.41
CA GLU A 50 -33.17 -31.52 -131.36
C GLU A 50 -34.41 -32.10 -130.67
N SER A 51 -35.57 -31.80 -131.25
CA SER A 51 -36.84 -32.41 -130.86
C SER A 51 -37.02 -33.81 -131.51
N GLY A 52 -37.73 -34.67 -130.79
CA GLY A 52 -38.20 -35.99 -131.23
C GLY A 52 -39.65 -35.96 -131.73
N GLU A 53 -40.18 -37.13 -132.10
CA GLU A 53 -41.51 -37.31 -132.70
C GLU A 53 -42.16 -38.63 -132.24
N ARG A 54 -43.49 -38.67 -132.23
CA ARG A 54 -44.31 -39.84 -131.89
C ARG A 54 -45.61 -39.85 -132.69
N GLU A 55 -46.17 -41.04 -132.90
CA GLU A 55 -47.31 -41.28 -133.79
C GLU A 55 -48.32 -42.27 -133.20
N ARG A 56 -49.57 -42.27 -133.68
CA ARG A 56 -50.62 -43.24 -133.35
C ARG A 56 -51.69 -43.35 -134.44
N TYR A 57 -52.53 -44.38 -134.39
CA TYR A 57 -53.49 -44.74 -135.44
C TYR A 57 -54.92 -44.96 -134.89
N CYS A 58 -55.92 -44.71 -135.72
CA CYS A 58 -57.32 -45.03 -135.47
C CYS A 58 -57.69 -46.34 -136.17
N SER A 59 -58.66 -47.09 -135.63
CA SER A 59 -59.18 -48.32 -136.26
C SER A 59 -59.78 -48.13 -137.66
N CYS A 60 -60.03 -46.88 -138.11
CA CYS A 60 -60.43 -46.55 -139.47
C CYS A 60 -59.24 -46.29 -140.44
N GLY A 61 -58.00 -46.35 -139.95
CA GLY A 61 -56.78 -46.06 -140.72
C GLY A 61 -56.26 -44.61 -140.64
N GLU A 62 -56.93 -43.72 -139.90
CA GLU A 62 -56.45 -42.34 -139.71
C GLU A 62 -55.21 -42.30 -138.79
N LYS A 63 -54.26 -41.38 -139.04
CA LYS A 63 -52.97 -41.27 -138.34
C LYS A 63 -52.79 -39.90 -137.71
N GLN A 64 -52.28 -39.86 -136.47
CA GLN A 64 -51.86 -38.63 -135.79
C GLN A 64 -50.36 -38.65 -135.48
N THR A 65 -49.72 -37.48 -135.46
CA THR A 65 -48.30 -37.28 -135.12
C THR A 65 -48.14 -36.14 -134.11
N SER A 66 -47.05 -36.14 -133.33
CA SER A 66 -46.79 -35.18 -132.26
C SER A 66 -45.28 -35.04 -131.98
N VAL A 67 -44.81 -33.81 -131.74
CA VAL A 67 -43.39 -33.50 -131.45
C VAL A 67 -43.11 -33.60 -129.95
N ILE A 68 -41.90 -34.03 -129.60
CA ILE A 68 -41.35 -34.11 -128.23
C ILE A 68 -40.18 -33.11 -128.14
N GLY A 69 -40.24 -32.13 -127.23
CA GLY A 69 -39.22 -31.09 -127.12
C GLY A 69 -37.81 -31.59 -126.81
N ALA A 70 -36.80 -30.82 -127.23
CA ALA A 70 -35.39 -31.05 -126.91
C ALA A 70 -35.13 -30.99 -125.39
N LEU A 71 -34.14 -31.75 -124.91
CA LEU A 71 -33.86 -31.99 -123.49
C LEU A 71 -33.09 -30.87 -122.78
N GLY A 72 -32.49 -29.93 -123.52
CA GLY A 72 -31.61 -28.90 -122.99
C GLY A 72 -30.24 -29.43 -122.51
N HIS A 73 -29.43 -28.54 -121.94
CA HIS A 73 -28.13 -28.89 -121.38
C HIS A 73 -28.19 -29.06 -119.86
N ASP A 74 -27.71 -30.22 -119.41
CA ASP A 74 -27.64 -30.64 -118.02
C ASP A 74 -26.19 -30.50 -117.53
N LEU A 75 -25.86 -29.39 -116.89
CA LEU A 75 -24.48 -28.94 -116.65
C LEU A 75 -23.86 -29.52 -115.38
N ILE A 76 -22.65 -30.08 -115.51
CA ILE A 76 -21.78 -30.53 -114.43
C ILE A 76 -20.55 -29.62 -114.37
N VAL A 77 -20.27 -29.06 -113.20
CA VAL A 77 -19.07 -28.23 -112.93
C VAL A 77 -17.81 -29.11 -112.97
N ILE A 78 -16.72 -28.58 -113.53
CA ILE A 78 -15.43 -29.26 -113.72
C ILE A 78 -14.33 -28.60 -112.88
N THR A 79 -14.34 -27.27 -112.82
CA THR A 79 -13.49 -26.47 -111.90
C THR A 79 -14.37 -25.50 -111.13
N GLU A 80 -14.17 -25.39 -109.83
CA GLU A 80 -14.80 -24.35 -109.01
C GLU A 80 -14.12 -22.99 -109.22
N ALA A 81 -14.76 -21.92 -108.76
CA ALA A 81 -14.21 -20.56 -108.86
C ALA A 81 -13.23 -20.27 -107.72
N LEU A 82 -12.16 -19.55 -108.01
CA LEU A 82 -11.16 -19.07 -107.05
C LEU A 82 -11.13 -17.54 -107.07
N PRO A 83 -11.33 -16.83 -105.95
CA PRO A 83 -11.21 -15.37 -105.92
C PRO A 83 -9.76 -14.92 -106.09
N ALA A 84 -9.56 -13.73 -106.67
CA ALA A 84 -8.25 -13.10 -106.78
C ALA A 84 -7.77 -12.54 -105.42
N THR A 85 -6.46 -12.47 -105.22
CA THR A 85 -5.83 -11.89 -104.02
C THR A 85 -5.14 -10.56 -104.36
N CYS A 86 -4.45 -9.93 -103.42
CA CYS A 86 -3.64 -8.73 -103.69
C CYS A 86 -2.54 -8.98 -104.76
N THR A 87 -2.05 -10.22 -104.87
CA THR A 87 -0.87 -10.56 -105.70
C THR A 87 -1.12 -11.65 -106.75
N GLU A 88 -2.22 -12.42 -106.65
CA GLU A 88 -2.50 -13.55 -107.54
C GLU A 88 -3.87 -13.43 -108.22
N ASP A 89 -3.94 -13.86 -109.48
CA ASP A 89 -5.17 -13.90 -110.28
C ASP A 89 -6.11 -15.03 -109.82
N GLY A 90 -7.40 -14.73 -109.77
CA GLY A 90 -8.49 -15.69 -109.58
C GLY A 90 -9.11 -16.17 -110.89
N TYR A 91 -10.09 -17.07 -110.82
CA TYR A 91 -10.75 -17.67 -111.98
C TYR A 91 -12.23 -17.98 -111.70
N THR A 92 -13.09 -17.90 -112.72
CA THR A 92 -14.49 -18.35 -112.65
C THR A 92 -14.62 -19.86 -112.91
N ALA A 93 -15.74 -20.46 -112.52
CA ALA A 93 -15.98 -21.90 -112.64
C ALA A 93 -16.21 -22.34 -114.10
N SER A 94 -15.75 -23.54 -114.47
CA SER A 94 -16.02 -24.17 -115.78
C SER A 94 -17.00 -25.34 -115.66
N ALA A 95 -17.76 -25.64 -116.72
CA ALA A 95 -18.78 -26.70 -116.71
C ALA A 95 -19.01 -27.33 -118.09
N LYS A 96 -19.52 -28.57 -118.14
CA LYS A 96 -19.97 -29.23 -119.38
C LYS A 96 -21.32 -29.91 -119.23
N CYS A 97 -22.02 -30.10 -120.34
CA CYS A 97 -23.22 -30.91 -120.36
C CYS A 97 -22.90 -32.40 -120.14
N SER A 98 -23.71 -33.09 -119.33
CA SER A 98 -23.62 -34.53 -119.06
C SER A 98 -24.05 -35.42 -120.24
N ARG A 99 -24.70 -34.84 -121.26
CA ARG A 99 -25.41 -35.54 -122.35
C ARG A 99 -24.93 -35.18 -123.76
N CYS A 100 -24.07 -34.17 -123.92
CA CYS A 100 -23.47 -33.76 -125.20
C CYS A 100 -22.26 -32.83 -124.96
N ASP A 101 -21.49 -32.52 -126.01
CA ASP A 101 -20.22 -31.80 -125.92
C ASP A 101 -20.33 -30.26 -125.72
N TYR A 102 -21.41 -29.78 -125.10
CA TYR A 102 -21.57 -28.36 -124.75
C TYR A 102 -20.76 -28.01 -123.51
N PHE A 103 -20.03 -26.89 -123.53
CA PHE A 103 -19.03 -26.51 -122.54
C PHE A 103 -19.06 -25.01 -122.24
N ILE A 104 -18.69 -24.63 -121.01
CA ILE A 104 -18.51 -23.25 -120.53
C ILE A 104 -17.08 -23.13 -119.98
N GLU A 105 -16.27 -22.27 -120.61
CA GLU A 105 -14.88 -22.02 -120.21
C GLU A 105 -14.77 -21.05 -119.02
N SER A 106 -13.78 -21.30 -118.16
CA SER A 106 -13.39 -20.45 -117.04
C SER A 106 -12.65 -19.20 -117.51
N THR A 107 -13.00 -18.04 -116.96
CA THR A 107 -12.37 -16.74 -117.23
C THR A 107 -11.51 -16.27 -116.06
N VAL A 108 -10.46 -15.49 -116.36
CA VAL A 108 -9.51 -14.96 -115.36
C VAL A 108 -10.05 -13.70 -114.69
N ILE A 109 -9.89 -13.61 -113.36
CA ILE A 109 -10.14 -12.43 -112.53
C ILE A 109 -8.77 -11.88 -112.10
N LYS A 110 -8.47 -10.62 -112.39
CA LYS A 110 -7.14 -10.06 -112.09
C LYS A 110 -6.92 -9.78 -110.59
N ALA A 111 -5.66 -9.95 -110.16
CA ALA A 111 -5.18 -9.58 -108.83
C ALA A 111 -5.61 -8.15 -108.45
N ILE A 112 -5.96 -7.96 -107.17
CA ILE A 112 -6.57 -6.74 -106.62
C ILE A 112 -5.53 -5.61 -106.46
N GLY A 113 -4.25 -5.95 -106.28
CA GLY A 113 -3.21 -5.01 -105.86
C GLY A 113 -3.25 -4.69 -104.35
N HIS A 114 -2.29 -3.89 -103.90
CA HIS A 114 -2.21 -3.43 -102.51
C HIS A 114 -2.92 -2.08 -102.32
N VAL A 115 -3.58 -1.91 -101.17
CA VAL A 115 -4.14 -0.63 -100.70
C VAL A 115 -3.28 -0.16 -99.54
N ILE A 116 -2.34 0.74 -99.83
CA ILE A 116 -1.28 1.17 -98.91
C ILE A 116 -1.73 2.34 -98.05
N HIS A 117 -1.42 2.26 -96.75
CA HIS A 117 -1.44 3.36 -95.79
C HIS A 117 -0.02 3.66 -95.29
N GLU A 118 0.28 4.94 -95.09
CA GLU A 118 1.56 5.43 -94.55
C GLU A 118 1.49 5.63 -93.03
N HIS A 119 2.58 5.32 -92.33
CA HIS A 119 2.76 5.52 -90.90
C HIS A 119 4.02 6.37 -90.62
N GLU A 120 3.89 7.40 -89.77
CA GLU A 120 5.02 8.27 -89.40
C GLU A 120 6.06 7.56 -88.52
N ALA A 121 7.31 8.03 -88.62
CA ALA A 121 8.44 7.51 -87.85
C ALA A 121 8.36 7.88 -86.36
N LYS A 122 8.72 6.96 -85.47
CA LYS A 122 8.96 7.23 -84.05
C LYS A 122 10.45 7.14 -83.76
N ALA A 123 11.04 8.21 -83.22
CA ALA A 123 12.44 8.17 -82.77
C ALA A 123 12.60 7.24 -81.54
N PRO A 124 13.69 6.46 -81.45
CA PRO A 124 14.02 5.72 -80.23
C PRO A 124 14.42 6.66 -79.09
N THR A 125 14.30 6.18 -77.85
CA THR A 125 14.71 6.89 -76.63
C THR A 125 15.75 6.06 -75.85
N CYS A 126 16.16 6.51 -74.67
CA CYS A 126 17.04 5.73 -73.79
C CYS A 126 16.45 4.37 -73.38
N THR A 127 15.11 4.26 -73.35
CA THR A 127 14.37 3.14 -72.74
C THR A 127 13.29 2.52 -73.64
N GLU A 128 13.02 3.10 -74.81
CA GLU A 128 12.04 2.57 -75.77
C GLU A 128 12.62 2.54 -77.18
N ASN A 129 12.34 1.44 -77.91
CA ASN A 129 12.62 1.35 -79.34
C ASN A 129 11.72 2.32 -80.13
N GLY A 130 12.24 2.75 -81.28
CA GLY A 130 11.54 3.51 -82.30
C GLY A 130 11.23 2.66 -83.53
N TRP A 131 10.85 3.33 -84.62
CA TRP A 131 10.68 2.74 -85.95
C TRP A 131 10.80 3.81 -87.03
N ALA A 132 11.26 3.42 -88.22
CA ALA A 132 11.20 4.27 -89.39
C ALA A 132 9.74 4.48 -89.84
N SER A 133 9.51 5.50 -90.67
CA SER A 133 8.22 5.64 -91.38
C SER A 133 8.03 4.46 -92.32
N TYR A 134 6.84 3.86 -92.33
CA TYR A 134 6.58 2.62 -93.05
C TYR A 134 5.23 2.60 -93.74
N GLU A 135 5.12 1.75 -94.74
CA GLU A 135 3.91 1.47 -95.50
C GLU A 135 3.31 0.13 -95.02
N ALA A 136 1.98 0.02 -95.04
CA ALA A 136 1.27 -1.23 -94.76
C ALA A 136 0.04 -1.37 -95.67
N CYS A 137 -0.27 -2.59 -96.12
CA CYS A 137 -1.46 -2.87 -96.92
C CYS A 137 -2.66 -3.21 -96.02
N GLU A 138 -3.82 -2.58 -96.26
CA GLU A 138 -5.05 -2.86 -95.50
C GLU A 138 -5.58 -4.29 -95.74
N ASN A 139 -5.36 -4.83 -96.94
CA ASN A 139 -5.96 -6.10 -97.39
C ASN A 139 -5.06 -7.34 -97.23
N CYS A 140 -3.80 -7.21 -96.79
CA CYS A 140 -2.87 -8.33 -96.57
C CYS A 140 -1.61 -7.90 -95.80
N ASP A 141 -0.84 -8.86 -95.29
CA ASP A 141 0.34 -8.67 -94.42
C ASP A 141 1.59 -8.03 -95.10
N TYR A 142 1.41 -7.27 -96.19
CA TYR A 142 2.50 -6.49 -96.79
C TYR A 142 2.79 -5.27 -95.91
N SER A 143 4.04 -5.15 -95.45
CA SER A 143 4.53 -3.94 -94.78
C SER A 143 6.03 -3.75 -94.96
N THR A 144 6.48 -2.49 -94.93
CA THR A 144 7.90 -2.10 -94.92
C THR A 144 8.42 -1.76 -93.52
N PHE A 145 7.71 -2.16 -92.45
CA PHE A 145 8.06 -1.86 -91.06
C PHE A 145 9.50 -2.22 -90.68
N ALA A 146 10.25 -1.23 -90.19
CA ALA A 146 11.62 -1.38 -89.71
C ALA A 146 11.78 -0.75 -88.31
N PRO A 147 12.04 -1.56 -87.25
CA PRO A 147 12.28 -1.04 -85.91
C PRO A 147 13.64 -0.34 -85.80
N LEU A 148 13.75 0.58 -84.84
CA LEU A 148 14.98 1.26 -84.47
C LEU A 148 15.28 0.93 -83.01
N GLU A 149 16.46 0.39 -82.72
CA GLU A 149 16.85 0.02 -81.35
C GLU A 149 16.93 1.24 -80.42
N LEU A 150 16.64 1.02 -79.14
CA LEU A 150 16.79 2.03 -78.08
C LEU A 150 18.23 2.54 -77.97
N LEU A 151 18.38 3.81 -77.62
CA LEU A 151 19.68 4.50 -77.54
C LEU A 151 20.51 4.10 -76.32
N GLY A 152 19.85 3.53 -75.30
CA GLY A 152 20.44 3.29 -73.98
C GLY A 152 20.83 4.58 -73.25
N HIS A 153 21.36 4.43 -72.04
CA HIS A 153 21.92 5.56 -71.29
C HIS A 153 23.41 5.73 -71.62
N ASN A 154 23.75 6.86 -72.24
CA ASN A 154 25.14 7.28 -72.42
C ASN A 154 25.57 8.17 -71.24
N PHE A 155 26.28 7.59 -70.28
CA PHE A 155 26.82 8.32 -69.12
C PHE A 155 28.23 8.84 -69.43
N GLY A 156 28.41 10.16 -69.39
CA GLY A 156 29.68 10.83 -69.65
C GLY A 156 30.75 10.60 -68.57
N GLU A 157 31.73 11.48 -68.44
CA GLU A 157 32.72 11.39 -67.36
C GLU A 157 32.13 11.66 -65.97
N TRP A 158 32.88 11.30 -64.92
CA TRP A 158 32.51 11.63 -63.54
C TRP A 158 32.75 13.12 -63.25
N GLU A 159 31.69 13.85 -62.89
CA GLU A 159 31.77 15.23 -62.41
C GLU A 159 31.68 15.26 -60.87
N VAL A 160 32.55 16.02 -60.21
CA VAL A 160 32.53 16.14 -58.73
C VAL A 160 31.44 17.14 -58.32
N SER A 161 30.32 16.63 -57.79
CA SER A 161 29.20 17.46 -57.30
C SER A 161 29.49 18.06 -55.92
N LYS A 162 30.30 17.38 -55.10
CA LYS A 162 30.77 17.85 -53.80
C LYS A 162 32.23 17.44 -53.58
N GLN A 163 33.10 18.41 -53.30
CA GLN A 163 34.50 18.12 -52.95
C GLN A 163 34.59 17.43 -51.58
N PRO A 164 35.46 16.43 -51.39
CA PRO A 164 35.76 15.87 -50.07
C PRO A 164 36.55 16.86 -49.23
N THR A 165 36.45 16.75 -47.91
CA THR A 165 37.33 17.39 -46.94
C THR A 165 37.90 16.32 -45.99
N CYS A 166 38.73 16.69 -45.02
CA CYS A 166 39.11 15.77 -43.95
C CYS A 166 37.94 15.45 -42.99
N ALA A 167 36.95 16.36 -42.87
CA ALA A 167 35.77 16.17 -42.03
C ALA A 167 34.65 15.39 -42.74
N GLU A 168 34.44 15.60 -44.05
CA GLU A 168 33.29 15.05 -44.80
C GLU A 168 33.68 14.36 -46.11
N GLU A 169 32.95 13.30 -46.46
CA GLU A 169 33.06 12.67 -47.79
C GLU A 169 32.55 13.59 -48.89
N GLY A 170 33.17 13.49 -50.06
CA GLY A 170 32.73 14.12 -51.29
C GLY A 170 31.73 13.26 -52.05
N GLU A 171 31.21 13.79 -53.16
CA GLU A 171 30.29 13.09 -54.06
C GLU A 171 30.68 13.40 -55.51
N ARG A 172 30.61 12.38 -56.37
CA ARG A 172 30.68 12.51 -57.83
C ARG A 172 29.45 11.93 -58.50
N VAL A 173 29.09 12.51 -59.64
CA VAL A 173 27.91 12.15 -60.42
C VAL A 173 28.25 11.86 -61.89
N LYS A 174 27.44 11.00 -62.50
CA LYS A 174 27.39 10.77 -63.96
C LYS A 174 25.96 10.99 -64.40
N ILE A 175 25.75 11.94 -65.32
CA ILE A 175 24.44 12.26 -65.89
C ILE A 175 24.33 11.62 -67.28
N CYS A 176 23.16 11.10 -67.63
CA CYS A 176 22.90 10.56 -68.95
C CYS A 176 22.77 11.68 -70.00
N ALA A 177 23.70 11.77 -70.94
CA ALA A 177 23.75 12.82 -71.97
C ALA A 177 22.60 12.76 -72.98
N HIS A 178 21.85 11.66 -73.04
CA HIS A 178 20.66 11.51 -73.91
C HIS A 178 19.37 12.07 -73.28
N ASP A 179 19.25 12.13 -71.94
CA ASP A 179 17.99 12.50 -71.27
C ASP A 179 18.12 13.54 -70.14
N ASN A 180 19.33 13.79 -69.63
CA ASN A 180 19.65 14.69 -68.52
C ASN A 180 18.81 14.47 -67.24
N LYS A 181 18.29 13.26 -67.04
CA LYS A 181 17.43 12.87 -65.91
C LYS A 181 17.97 11.69 -65.12
N HIS A 182 18.58 10.71 -65.78
CA HIS A 182 19.21 9.58 -65.10
C HIS A 182 20.59 10.00 -64.60
N ILE A 183 20.81 9.81 -63.29
CA ILE A 183 22.01 10.22 -62.58
C ILE A 183 22.51 9.04 -61.73
N ILE A 184 23.78 8.66 -61.90
CA ILE A 184 24.50 7.75 -61.00
C ILE A 184 25.33 8.59 -60.03
N LYS A 185 25.40 8.19 -58.75
CA LYS A 185 26.18 8.85 -57.68
C LYS A 185 27.19 7.87 -57.09
N GLU A 186 28.36 8.36 -56.73
CA GLU A 186 29.37 7.66 -55.90
C GLU A 186 29.96 8.63 -54.87
N SER A 187 30.31 8.13 -53.68
CA SER A 187 31.05 8.94 -52.70
C SER A 187 32.55 8.98 -53.02
N ILE A 188 33.20 10.05 -52.56
CA ILE A 188 34.65 10.24 -52.60
C ILE A 188 35.13 10.23 -51.15
N GLY A 189 36.08 9.34 -50.84
CA GLY A 189 36.65 9.24 -49.49
C GLY A 189 37.19 10.58 -48.97
N LYS A 190 37.18 10.73 -47.64
CA LYS A 190 37.72 11.91 -46.96
C LYS A 190 39.20 12.12 -47.28
N LEU A 191 39.65 13.37 -47.18
CA LEU A 191 41.07 13.71 -47.23
C LEU A 191 41.76 13.36 -45.90
N GLU A 192 43.08 13.20 -45.92
CA GLU A 192 43.87 13.04 -44.68
C GLU A 192 43.92 14.35 -43.88
N HIS A 193 44.07 14.26 -42.56
CA HIS A 193 44.16 15.43 -41.70
C HIS A 193 45.57 16.05 -41.74
N THR A 194 45.65 17.33 -42.08
CA THR A 194 46.89 18.12 -41.95
C THR A 194 47.09 18.52 -40.50
N ALA A 195 48.16 18.02 -39.86
CA ALA A 195 48.51 18.34 -38.48
C ALA A 195 49.05 19.77 -38.32
N GLY A 196 48.49 20.52 -37.37
CA GLY A 196 49.02 21.82 -36.94
C GLY A 196 50.16 21.74 -35.91
N GLU A 197 50.49 22.88 -35.32
CA GLU A 197 51.45 22.96 -34.21
C GLU A 197 50.82 22.55 -32.87
N TRP A 198 51.66 22.32 -31.85
CA TRP A 198 51.20 22.07 -30.48
C TRP A 198 50.60 23.33 -29.86
N VAL A 199 49.30 23.30 -29.55
CA VAL A 199 48.61 24.36 -28.80
C VAL A 199 48.37 23.88 -27.37
N ILE A 200 48.85 24.65 -26.39
CA ILE A 200 48.43 24.48 -24.98
C ILE A 200 47.00 25.00 -24.88
N PHE A 201 46.07 24.17 -24.39
CA PHE A 201 44.68 24.56 -24.17
C PHE A 201 44.29 24.56 -22.68
N GLU A 202 45.14 23.98 -21.82
CA GLU A 202 45.02 24.02 -20.37
C GLU A 202 46.44 24.06 -19.76
N ASP A 203 46.78 25.13 -19.05
CA ASP A 203 48.11 25.30 -18.46
C ASP A 203 48.31 24.41 -17.22
N ALA A 204 49.52 23.88 -17.05
CA ALA A 204 49.86 23.08 -15.87
C ALA A 204 50.01 23.95 -14.62
N THR A 205 49.44 23.50 -13.51
CA THR A 205 49.47 24.20 -12.21
C THR A 205 50.38 23.45 -11.23
N CYS A 206 50.51 23.96 -10.00
CA CYS A 206 51.31 23.30 -8.96
C CYS A 206 50.78 21.92 -8.56
N GLU A 207 49.45 21.71 -8.66
CA GLU A 207 48.76 20.48 -8.20
C GLU A 207 48.17 19.65 -9.34
N ALA A 208 47.75 20.29 -10.44
CA ALA A 208 47.11 19.62 -11.58
C ALA A 208 47.97 19.69 -12.85
N ASP A 209 48.03 18.55 -13.55
CA ASP A 209 48.60 18.46 -14.90
C ASP A 209 47.82 19.36 -15.88
N GLY A 210 48.54 19.97 -16.82
CA GLY A 210 47.96 20.69 -17.96
C GLY A 210 47.96 19.85 -19.23
N PHE A 211 47.40 20.39 -20.32
CA PHE A 211 47.23 19.68 -21.58
C PHE A 211 47.51 20.55 -22.80
N LYS A 212 48.15 19.93 -23.79
CA LYS A 212 48.36 20.46 -25.14
C LYS A 212 47.89 19.46 -26.18
N SER A 213 47.49 19.94 -27.35
CA SER A 213 47.16 19.08 -28.49
C SER A 213 47.67 19.60 -29.83
N ILE A 214 47.84 18.67 -30.76
CA ILE A 214 47.91 18.92 -32.20
C ILE A 214 46.49 18.77 -32.74
N ASN A 215 45.98 19.82 -33.36
CA ASN A 215 44.68 19.82 -34.02
C ASN A 215 44.87 19.92 -35.54
N CYS A 216 43.90 19.45 -36.32
CA CYS A 216 43.93 19.57 -37.77
C CYS A 216 43.72 21.03 -38.21
N THR A 217 44.58 21.54 -39.10
CA THR A 217 44.51 22.95 -39.55
C THR A 217 43.20 23.30 -40.26
N GLU A 218 42.62 22.34 -41.00
CA GLU A 218 41.48 22.58 -41.88
C GLU A 218 40.12 22.39 -41.19
N CYS A 219 40.03 21.53 -40.16
CA CYS A 219 38.76 21.19 -39.49
C CYS A 219 38.76 21.33 -37.96
N GLY A 220 39.92 21.60 -37.34
CA GLY A 220 40.05 21.73 -35.88
C GLY A 220 40.02 20.42 -35.08
N GLU A 221 39.84 19.26 -35.73
CA GLU A 221 39.78 17.95 -35.06
C GLU A 221 41.08 17.63 -34.31
N GLN A 222 40.98 17.15 -33.07
CA GLN A 222 42.11 16.90 -32.19
C GLN A 222 42.78 15.56 -32.57
N LEU A 223 44.01 15.62 -33.11
CA LEU A 223 44.72 14.47 -33.68
C LEU A 223 45.62 13.76 -32.66
N GLN A 224 46.23 14.52 -31.75
CA GLN A 224 47.08 14.01 -30.68
C GLN A 224 47.03 14.94 -29.47
N THR A 225 47.00 14.37 -28.27
CA THR A 225 47.00 15.11 -27.00
C THR A 225 48.15 14.62 -26.12
N GLU A 226 48.84 15.55 -25.45
CA GLU A 226 49.92 15.26 -24.51
C GLU A 226 49.70 16.01 -23.18
N THR A 227 50.00 15.32 -22.09
CA THR A 227 49.91 15.85 -20.71
C THR A 227 51.19 16.57 -20.34
N ILE A 228 51.05 17.83 -19.92
CA ILE A 228 52.11 18.64 -19.30
C ILE A 228 52.03 18.36 -17.80
N LYS A 229 53.08 17.78 -17.21
CA LYS A 229 53.08 17.42 -15.78
C LYS A 229 52.96 18.66 -14.89
N ALA A 230 52.19 18.53 -13.80
CA ALA A 230 52.05 19.55 -12.76
C ALA A 230 53.43 20.09 -12.34
N THR A 231 53.53 21.41 -12.18
CA THR A 231 54.82 22.09 -11.93
C THR A 231 55.37 21.87 -10.53
N GLY A 232 54.53 21.39 -9.61
CA GLY A 232 54.85 21.27 -8.18
C GLY A 232 55.00 22.63 -7.50
N HIS A 233 55.14 22.60 -6.17
CA HIS A 233 55.35 23.81 -5.40
C HIS A 233 56.84 24.09 -5.19
N ASP A 234 57.34 25.21 -5.74
CA ASP A 234 58.62 25.80 -5.29
C ASP A 234 58.35 26.71 -4.08
N TYR A 235 58.75 26.29 -2.88
CA TYR A 235 58.52 27.06 -1.64
C TYR A 235 59.66 28.07 -1.38
N GLY A 236 59.29 29.29 -0.95
CA GLY A 236 60.24 30.36 -0.59
C GLY A 236 60.96 30.16 0.75
N GLU A 237 61.72 31.15 1.21
CA GLU A 237 62.32 31.10 2.56
C GLU A 237 61.26 31.20 3.68
N TRP A 238 61.59 30.68 4.86
CA TRP A 238 60.71 30.74 6.03
C TRP A 238 60.58 32.18 6.54
N THR A 239 59.36 32.71 6.54
CA THR A 239 59.01 33.99 7.18
C THR A 239 58.31 33.72 8.50
N VAL A 240 58.74 34.35 9.59
CA VAL A 240 58.01 34.25 10.88
C VAL A 240 56.74 35.08 10.81
N LEU A 241 55.59 34.47 11.15
CA LEU A 241 54.29 35.14 11.29
C LEU A 241 54.03 35.54 12.73
N LYS A 242 54.50 34.72 13.68
CA LYS A 242 54.31 34.89 15.12
C LYS A 242 55.52 34.32 15.85
N GLU A 243 56.16 35.13 16.70
CA GLU A 243 57.23 34.65 17.57
C GLU A 243 56.69 33.69 18.65
N SER A 244 57.48 32.69 19.03
CA SER A 244 57.19 31.78 20.14
C SER A 244 57.44 32.45 21.49
N THR A 245 56.55 32.21 22.46
CA THR A 245 56.77 32.58 23.87
C THR A 245 56.89 31.32 24.73
N CYS A 246 57.06 31.45 26.04
CA CYS A 246 56.94 30.31 26.96
C CYS A 246 55.48 29.90 27.22
N ALA A 247 54.50 30.76 26.90
CA ALA A 247 53.08 30.45 27.01
C ALA A 247 52.51 29.84 25.72
N GLU A 248 52.93 30.33 24.55
CA GLU A 248 52.31 30.02 23.26
C GLU A 248 53.36 29.62 22.21
N GLU A 249 52.98 28.67 21.35
CA GLU A 249 53.78 28.31 20.17
C GLU A 249 53.81 29.49 19.18
N GLY A 250 54.95 29.64 18.51
CA GLY A 250 55.12 30.56 17.39
C GLY A 250 54.72 29.90 16.08
N GLU A 251 54.68 30.68 15.00
CA GLU A 251 54.36 30.20 13.66
C GLU A 251 55.25 30.87 12.62
N LYS A 252 55.76 30.07 11.69
CA LYS A 252 56.47 30.52 10.49
C LYS A 252 55.85 29.88 9.24
N VAL A 253 56.01 30.53 8.10
CA VAL A 253 55.40 30.13 6.83
C VAL A 253 56.40 30.11 5.69
N GLN A 254 56.25 29.16 4.76
CA GLN A 254 56.74 29.27 3.38
C GLN A 254 55.53 29.40 2.46
N VAL A 255 55.62 30.27 1.45
CA VAL A 255 54.61 30.42 0.40
C VAL A 255 55.21 29.91 -0.92
N CYS A 256 54.39 29.30 -1.77
CA CYS A 256 54.81 28.84 -3.08
C CYS A 256 55.07 30.03 -4.03
N LYS A 257 56.23 30.06 -4.69
CA LYS A 257 56.62 31.11 -5.64
C LYS A 257 55.84 31.05 -6.96
N HIS A 258 55.27 29.90 -7.31
CA HIS A 258 54.53 29.70 -8.56
C HIS A 258 53.10 30.24 -8.49
N ASP A 259 52.42 30.11 -7.34
CA ASP A 259 51.00 30.46 -7.19
C ASP A 259 50.70 31.56 -6.15
N GLY A 260 51.61 31.83 -5.20
CA GLY A 260 51.44 32.83 -4.15
C GLY A 260 50.34 32.53 -3.11
N ALA A 261 49.66 31.38 -3.21
CA ALA A 261 48.47 31.04 -2.44
C ALA A 261 48.70 29.81 -1.54
N HIS A 262 49.35 28.77 -2.06
CA HIS A 262 49.71 27.59 -1.29
C HIS A 262 50.83 27.92 -0.31
N ARG A 263 50.62 27.54 0.94
CA ARG A 263 51.54 27.86 2.03
C ARG A 263 51.66 26.71 3.03
N ILE A 264 52.89 26.42 3.43
CA ILE A 264 53.17 25.50 4.53
C ILE A 264 53.44 26.34 5.77
N VAL A 265 52.62 26.15 6.81
CA VAL A 265 52.86 26.73 8.14
C VAL A 265 53.52 25.67 9.02
N GLN A 266 54.62 26.02 9.68
CA GLN A 266 55.27 25.19 10.68
C GLN A 266 55.27 25.93 12.01
N LYS A 267 54.88 25.23 13.09
CA LYS A 267 54.99 25.76 14.45
C LYS A 267 56.44 25.93 14.87
N ILE A 268 56.67 26.93 15.70
CA ILE A 268 57.91 27.15 16.46
C ILE A 268 57.63 26.69 17.88
N GLU A 269 58.47 25.80 18.41
CA GLU A 269 58.33 25.25 19.77
C GLU A 269 58.33 26.39 20.82
N LYS A 270 57.63 26.16 21.94
CA LYS A 270 57.58 27.13 23.03
C LYS A 270 58.97 27.34 23.63
N LEU A 271 59.26 28.57 24.05
CA LEU A 271 60.45 28.85 24.86
C LEU A 271 60.32 28.16 26.22
N THR A 272 61.45 27.81 26.84
CA THR A 272 61.46 27.34 28.24
C THR A 272 60.95 28.44 29.17
N HIS A 273 60.21 28.04 30.22
CA HIS A 273 59.82 28.98 31.28
C HIS A 273 61.05 29.58 31.99
N THR A 274 60.88 30.78 32.52
CA THR A 274 61.90 31.52 33.29
C THR A 274 61.45 31.61 34.74
N ASP A 275 62.29 31.15 35.67
CA ASP A 275 61.97 31.08 37.09
C ASP A 275 61.63 32.47 37.67
N GLY A 276 60.42 32.62 38.23
CA GLY A 276 60.01 33.79 39.00
C GLY A 276 60.16 33.58 40.51
N GLU A 277 59.20 34.10 41.29
CA GLU A 277 59.18 33.92 42.74
C GLU A 277 58.26 32.77 43.18
N TRP A 278 58.52 32.23 44.37
CA TRP A 278 57.65 31.26 45.04
C TRP A 278 56.47 31.98 45.69
N THR A 279 55.26 31.50 45.42
CA THR A 279 54.00 32.02 45.98
C THR A 279 53.27 30.91 46.74
N GLU A 280 52.55 31.26 47.80
CA GLU A 280 51.65 30.33 48.51
C GLU A 280 50.26 30.46 47.88
N GLU A 281 49.75 29.40 47.24
CA GLU A 281 48.40 29.39 46.65
C GLU A 281 47.37 28.75 47.57
N ARG A 282 47.79 27.82 48.43
CA ARG A 282 46.92 27.17 49.41
C ARG A 282 47.70 26.92 50.69
N SER A 283 47.27 27.52 51.80
CA SER A 283 47.81 27.21 53.11
C SER A 283 47.51 25.76 53.51
N ALA A 284 48.36 25.17 54.36
CA ALA A 284 48.13 23.84 54.92
C ALA A 284 47.02 23.89 55.98
N THR A 285 46.17 22.86 56.02
CA THR A 285 45.12 22.72 57.05
C THR A 285 45.58 21.72 58.11
N CYS A 286 44.65 21.25 58.95
CA CYS A 286 44.87 20.17 59.92
C CYS A 286 45.04 18.80 59.24
N GLU A 287 44.30 18.54 58.16
CA GLU A 287 44.32 17.27 57.41
C GLU A 287 45.04 17.38 56.06
N ASP A 288 44.83 18.47 55.32
CA ASP A 288 45.38 18.65 53.98
C ASP A 288 46.75 19.34 54.00
N ASP A 289 47.69 18.75 53.27
CA ASP A 289 48.91 19.45 52.88
C ASP A 289 48.56 20.70 52.06
N GLY A 290 49.21 21.82 52.36
CA GLY A 290 49.19 23.06 51.58
C GLY A 290 50.11 23.00 50.35
N GLN A 291 50.16 24.09 49.61
CA GLN A 291 50.78 24.17 48.30
C GLN A 291 51.40 25.55 48.04
N SER A 292 52.72 25.54 47.79
CA SER A 292 53.45 26.67 47.22
C SER A 292 53.89 26.35 45.80
N VAL A 293 53.89 27.35 44.93
CA VAL A 293 54.17 27.22 43.50
C VAL A 293 55.19 28.25 43.03
N LEU A 294 56.15 27.82 42.22
CA LEU A 294 57.05 28.67 41.45
C LEU A 294 56.36 29.02 40.14
N LYS A 295 56.11 30.31 39.91
CA LYS A 295 55.48 30.81 38.69
C LYS A 295 56.51 31.40 37.73
N CYS A 296 56.27 31.27 36.43
CA CYS A 296 57.10 31.86 35.39
C CYS A 296 56.96 33.38 35.36
N SER A 297 58.08 34.12 35.37
CA SER A 297 58.08 35.60 35.41
C SER A 297 57.29 36.24 34.26
N GLU A 298 57.37 35.64 33.06
CA GLU A 298 56.80 36.20 31.83
C GLU A 298 55.35 35.77 31.54
N CYS A 299 54.80 34.76 32.24
CA CYS A 299 53.49 34.19 31.88
C CYS A 299 52.69 33.53 33.02
N GLU A 300 53.15 33.65 34.27
CA GLU A 300 52.52 33.12 35.50
C GLU A 300 52.29 31.59 35.57
N ALA A 301 52.61 30.84 34.51
CA ALA A 301 52.51 29.39 34.47
C ALA A 301 53.36 28.74 35.57
N ILE A 302 52.81 27.71 36.23
CA ILE A 302 53.48 27.00 37.33
C ILE A 302 54.58 26.10 36.76
N ILE A 303 55.82 26.34 37.18
CA ILE A 303 57.04 25.61 36.80
C ILE A 303 57.26 24.42 37.74
N GLU A 304 57.17 24.68 39.05
CA GLU A 304 57.39 23.69 40.10
C GLU A 304 56.37 23.90 41.23
N THR A 305 55.90 22.80 41.82
CA THR A 305 54.99 22.80 42.98
C THR A 305 55.68 22.13 44.16
N LYS A 306 55.64 22.76 45.33
CA LYS A 306 56.12 22.20 46.60
C LYS A 306 54.96 22.04 47.58
N VAL A 307 54.94 20.89 48.23
CA VAL A 307 53.97 20.49 49.25
C VAL A 307 54.36 21.13 50.58
N ILE A 308 53.40 21.77 51.26
CA ILE A 308 53.54 22.29 52.63
C ILE A 308 52.85 21.28 53.55
N PRO A 309 53.56 20.50 54.40
CA PRO A 309 52.92 19.44 55.17
C PRO A 309 51.76 19.90 56.06
N ALA A 310 50.72 19.08 56.16
CA ALA A 310 49.56 19.30 57.03
C ALA A 310 49.97 19.57 58.48
N THR A 311 49.28 20.51 59.13
CA THR A 311 49.60 20.99 60.48
C THR A 311 49.21 20.01 61.60
N GLY A 312 48.33 19.05 61.30
CA GLY A 312 47.80 18.09 62.26
C GLY A 312 46.75 18.68 63.21
N HIS A 313 46.12 17.83 64.01
CA HIS A 313 45.10 18.24 64.98
C HIS A 313 45.68 18.45 66.39
N GLY A 314 45.57 19.66 66.91
CA GLY A 314 45.67 19.93 68.34
C GLY A 314 44.31 19.75 69.02
N TYR A 315 44.07 18.63 69.71
CA TYR A 315 42.81 18.38 70.41
C TYR A 315 42.83 18.90 71.85
N GLY A 316 41.86 19.76 72.19
CA GLY A 316 41.69 20.33 73.53
C GLY A 316 41.11 19.36 74.58
N GLU A 317 40.68 19.93 75.70
CA GLU A 317 40.12 19.18 76.84
C GLU A 317 38.79 18.47 76.55
N TRP A 318 38.51 17.40 77.30
CA TRP A 318 37.27 16.63 77.18
C TRP A 318 36.06 17.34 77.80
N GLN A 319 34.93 17.31 77.09
CA GLN A 319 33.65 17.88 77.49
C GLN A 319 32.57 16.78 77.49
N THR A 320 31.81 16.62 78.58
CA THR A 320 30.65 15.70 78.61
C THR A 320 29.54 16.25 77.71
N VAL A 321 28.98 15.40 76.85
CA VAL A 321 27.86 15.69 75.95
C VAL A 321 26.56 15.15 76.55
N THR A 322 26.59 13.93 77.06
CA THR A 322 25.49 13.29 77.80
C THR A 322 26.01 12.51 79.00
N GLU A 323 25.37 12.67 80.15
CA GLU A 323 25.67 11.89 81.36
C GLU A 323 25.14 10.46 81.22
N PRO A 324 25.89 9.42 81.64
CA PRO A 324 25.43 8.04 81.62
C PRO A 324 24.28 7.79 82.60
N THR A 325 23.41 6.84 82.29
CA THR A 325 22.31 6.39 83.16
C THR A 325 22.50 4.93 83.57
N CYS A 326 21.59 4.37 84.36
CA CYS A 326 21.65 2.95 84.76
C CYS A 326 21.62 1.95 83.59
N THR A 327 21.06 2.35 82.43
CA THR A 327 20.80 1.45 81.29
C THR A 327 21.25 2.01 79.94
N GLN A 328 21.75 3.25 79.89
CA GLN A 328 22.26 3.89 78.68
C GLN A 328 23.63 4.49 78.95
N GLU A 329 24.54 4.28 78.00
CA GLU A 329 25.87 4.89 78.00
C GLU A 329 25.75 6.40 77.77
N GLY A 330 26.62 7.17 78.43
CA GLY A 330 26.81 8.59 78.19
C GLY A 330 27.81 8.82 77.06
N MET A 331 28.15 10.08 76.82
CA MET A 331 29.11 10.47 75.78
C MET A 331 29.90 11.68 76.24
N ARG A 332 31.20 11.68 75.95
CA ARG A 332 32.06 12.87 75.98
C ARG A 332 32.69 13.11 74.61
N LYS A 333 33.07 14.35 74.34
CA LYS A 333 33.81 14.72 73.13
C LYS A 333 34.96 15.67 73.42
N LYS A 334 35.90 15.78 72.49
CA LYS A 334 36.87 16.88 72.42
C LYS A 334 37.01 17.33 70.96
N VAL A 335 37.27 18.62 70.79
CA VAL A 335 37.33 19.29 69.47
C VAL A 335 38.79 19.69 69.18
N CYS A 336 39.15 19.73 67.91
CA CYS A 336 40.43 20.28 67.46
C CYS A 336 40.42 21.81 67.56
N GLU A 337 41.40 22.39 68.25
CA GLU A 337 41.57 23.83 68.45
C GLU A 337 42.13 24.54 67.20
N ASN A 338 42.62 23.78 66.21
CA ASN A 338 43.15 24.32 64.95
C ASN A 338 42.06 24.58 63.89
N ASP A 339 40.89 23.92 64.00
CA ASP A 339 39.86 23.89 62.95
C ASP A 339 38.40 23.98 63.45
N GLU A 340 38.14 23.70 64.73
CA GLU A 340 36.80 23.62 65.35
C GLU A 340 35.82 22.60 64.73
N THR A 341 36.21 21.86 63.68
CA THR A 341 35.36 20.90 62.95
C THR A 341 35.63 19.45 63.30
N HIS A 342 36.87 19.09 63.65
CA HIS A 342 37.25 17.71 63.95
C HIS A 342 36.97 17.38 65.41
N ILE A 343 36.13 16.36 65.61
CA ILE A 343 35.61 15.96 66.91
C ILE A 343 35.96 14.48 67.14
N ILE A 344 36.60 14.19 68.28
CA ILE A 344 36.71 12.82 68.78
C ILE A 344 35.66 12.64 69.88
N GLU A 345 34.80 11.64 69.71
CA GLU A 345 33.76 11.27 70.68
C GLU A 345 34.08 9.92 71.33
N GLU A 346 33.69 9.74 72.60
CA GLU A 346 33.96 8.54 73.40
C GLU A 346 32.74 8.23 74.29
N ALA A 347 32.31 6.97 74.29
CA ALA A 347 31.20 6.50 75.12
C ALA A 347 31.62 6.38 76.59
N LEU A 348 30.76 6.85 77.50
CA LEU A 348 30.90 6.69 78.94
C LEU A 348 30.03 5.50 79.39
N PRO A 349 30.57 4.46 80.04
CA PRO A 349 29.83 3.24 80.33
C PRO A 349 28.61 3.51 81.24
N ALA A 350 27.53 2.79 80.98
CA ALA A 350 26.30 2.88 81.77
C ALA A 350 26.55 2.54 83.26
N LEU A 351 25.87 3.25 84.16
CA LEU A 351 26.06 3.16 85.61
C LEU A 351 25.60 1.82 86.22
N GLY A 352 24.81 1.04 85.48
CA GLY A 352 24.21 -0.21 85.95
C GLY A 352 23.11 -0.01 87.01
N HIS A 353 22.61 -1.12 87.55
CA HIS A 353 21.60 -1.12 88.62
C HIS A 353 22.22 -1.50 89.97
N THR A 354 21.85 -0.77 91.03
CA THR A 354 22.25 -1.05 92.42
C THR A 354 21.03 -1.42 93.25
N GLU A 355 21.02 -2.60 93.88
CA GLU A 355 19.84 -3.14 94.55
C GLU A 355 19.48 -2.39 95.85
N GLY A 356 18.24 -1.90 95.93
CA GLY A 356 17.65 -1.22 97.08
C GLY A 356 16.74 -2.11 97.91
N ARG A 357 16.02 -1.49 98.86
CA ARG A 357 15.15 -2.18 99.83
C ARG A 357 14.00 -2.95 99.18
N GLU A 358 13.56 -4.02 99.85
CA GLU A 358 12.31 -4.73 99.54
C GLU A 358 11.09 -3.87 99.87
N ILE A 359 10.05 -3.97 99.03
CA ILE A 359 8.77 -3.26 99.08
C ILE A 359 7.66 -4.29 98.89
N THR A 360 6.56 -4.18 99.63
CA THR A 360 5.44 -5.15 99.57
C THR A 360 4.10 -4.48 99.34
N GLU A 361 3.40 -4.93 98.30
CA GLU A 361 1.99 -4.67 98.01
C GLU A 361 1.14 -5.88 98.45
N LEU A 362 0.06 -5.65 99.18
CA LEU A 362 -0.83 -6.72 99.67
C LEU A 362 -1.83 -7.19 98.58
N PRO A 363 -2.26 -8.48 98.61
CA PRO A 363 -3.27 -9.01 97.70
C PRO A 363 -4.69 -8.58 98.06
N ASP A 364 -5.58 -8.62 97.05
CA ASP A 364 -7.03 -8.62 97.20
C ASP A 364 -7.65 -9.81 96.43
N CYS A 365 -8.98 -9.82 96.20
CA CYS A 365 -9.65 -10.94 95.51
C CYS A 365 -9.67 -10.84 93.98
N GLN A 366 -9.18 -9.75 93.39
CA GLN A 366 -8.92 -9.61 91.94
C GLN A 366 -7.42 -9.63 91.63
N LYS A 367 -6.60 -9.03 92.49
CA LYS A 367 -5.21 -8.70 92.22
C LYS A 367 -4.27 -9.39 93.20
N ALA A 368 -3.37 -10.20 92.64
CA ALA A 368 -2.24 -10.77 93.37
C ALA A 368 -1.37 -9.65 93.96
N GLY A 369 -1.01 -9.79 95.24
CA GLY A 369 -0.03 -8.93 95.89
C GLY A 369 1.36 -9.21 95.33
N ARG A 370 2.36 -8.42 95.72
CA ARG A 370 3.75 -8.65 95.31
C ARG A 370 4.75 -8.06 96.28
N ARG A 371 5.86 -8.76 96.49
CA ARG A 371 7.06 -8.22 97.15
C ARG A 371 8.18 -8.08 96.12
N TYR A 372 8.92 -6.98 96.16
CA TYR A 372 9.92 -6.68 95.14
C TYR A 372 11.05 -5.76 95.63
N THR A 373 12.24 -5.88 95.05
CA THR A 373 13.37 -4.94 95.22
C THR A 373 13.48 -4.02 94.01
N GLN A 374 13.95 -2.79 94.22
CA GLN A 374 14.11 -1.80 93.13
C GLN A 374 15.48 -1.10 93.18
N CYS A 375 15.95 -0.61 92.04
CA CYS A 375 17.21 0.11 91.92
C CYS A 375 17.21 1.41 92.75
N THR A 376 18.28 1.66 93.51
CA THR A 376 18.41 2.89 94.33
C THR A 376 18.49 4.18 93.52
N VAL A 377 19.00 4.11 92.28
CA VAL A 377 19.22 5.27 91.41
C VAL A 377 18.01 5.56 90.51
N CYS A 378 17.46 4.52 89.85
CA CYS A 378 16.42 4.68 88.82
C CYS A 378 15.08 4.00 89.15
N GLN A 379 14.94 3.37 90.32
CA GLN A 379 13.70 2.72 90.79
C GLN A 379 13.14 1.58 89.91
N THR A 380 13.87 1.13 88.88
CA THR A 380 13.58 -0.10 88.12
C THR A 380 13.50 -1.30 89.06
N VAL A 381 12.45 -2.10 88.95
CA VAL A 381 12.28 -3.35 89.72
C VAL A 381 13.32 -4.38 89.28
N LEU A 382 14.03 -4.98 90.23
CA LEU A 382 15.15 -5.90 89.95
C LEU A 382 14.79 -7.36 90.25
N LYS A 383 13.95 -7.61 91.25
CA LYS A 383 13.39 -8.93 91.61
C LYS A 383 11.97 -8.73 92.12
N SER A 384 11.04 -9.64 91.79
CA SER A 384 9.66 -9.59 92.28
C SER A 384 9.05 -10.98 92.43
N GLU A 385 8.24 -11.16 93.47
CA GLU A 385 7.53 -12.41 93.81
C GLU A 385 6.06 -12.08 94.11
N THR A 386 5.13 -12.87 93.58
CA THR A 386 3.67 -12.66 93.71
C THR A 386 3.06 -13.38 94.91
N LEU A 387 2.06 -12.75 95.52
CA LEU A 387 1.28 -13.25 96.66
C LEU A 387 -0.13 -13.63 96.19
N PRO A 388 -0.70 -14.77 96.62
CA PRO A 388 -1.99 -15.25 96.12
C PRO A 388 -3.18 -14.35 96.50
N ILE A 389 -4.23 -14.39 95.67
CA ILE A 389 -5.49 -13.66 95.86
C ILE A 389 -6.37 -14.28 96.96
N THR A 390 -7.36 -13.52 97.44
CA THR A 390 -8.40 -14.00 98.36
C THR A 390 -9.66 -14.49 97.62
N GLU A 391 -10.46 -15.35 98.28
CA GLU A 391 -11.63 -16.00 97.67
C GLU A 391 -12.88 -15.08 97.55
N HIS A 392 -13.82 -15.45 96.67
CA HIS A 392 -15.03 -14.69 96.37
C HIS A 392 -16.27 -15.15 97.18
N GLU A 393 -17.19 -14.23 97.47
CA GLU A 393 -18.48 -14.51 98.12
C GLU A 393 -19.61 -13.80 97.35
N ASN A 394 -20.56 -14.56 96.80
CA ASN A 394 -21.43 -14.10 95.71
C ASN A 394 -22.93 -13.95 96.09
N LYS A 395 -23.68 -13.20 95.26
CA LYS A 395 -25.14 -13.00 95.31
C LYS A 395 -25.71 -12.91 93.88
N ILE A 396 -26.90 -13.45 93.63
CA ILE A 396 -27.58 -13.38 92.32
C ILE A 396 -28.29 -12.02 92.13
N GLU A 397 -28.13 -11.40 90.96
CA GLU A 397 -28.89 -10.23 90.45
C GLU A 397 -29.19 -10.39 88.94
N TYR A 398 -29.81 -9.39 88.28
CA TYR A 398 -30.23 -9.44 86.88
C TYR A 398 -30.24 -8.08 86.18
N ASP A 399 -30.07 -8.06 84.86
CA ASP A 399 -30.13 -6.87 84.00
C ASP A 399 -30.86 -7.16 82.67
N GLU A 400 -30.61 -6.36 81.62
CA GLU A 400 -31.24 -6.50 80.30
C GLU A 400 -30.75 -7.71 79.49
N ASN A 401 -29.58 -8.27 79.82
CA ASN A 401 -28.94 -9.38 79.09
C ASN A 401 -29.23 -10.73 79.75
N GLY A 402 -29.31 -10.77 81.08
CA GLY A 402 -29.62 -12.01 81.80
C GLY A 402 -29.54 -11.92 83.32
N HIS A 403 -29.23 -13.05 83.95
CA HIS A 403 -29.02 -13.20 85.39
C HIS A 403 -27.53 -13.44 85.65
N TYR A 404 -26.96 -12.79 86.66
CA TYR A 404 -25.53 -12.93 86.98
C TYR A 404 -25.31 -13.07 88.49
N ASN A 405 -24.18 -13.66 88.87
CA ASN A 405 -23.69 -13.68 90.25
C ASN A 405 -22.69 -12.54 90.45
N GLU A 406 -22.94 -11.62 91.39
CA GLU A 406 -22.03 -10.55 91.76
C GLU A 406 -21.29 -10.85 93.07
N CYS A 407 -19.97 -10.67 93.09
CA CYS A 407 -19.12 -10.86 94.25
C CYS A 407 -19.15 -9.64 95.19
N LYS A 408 -19.57 -9.84 96.45
CA LYS A 408 -19.70 -8.77 97.47
C LYS A 408 -18.40 -8.00 97.73
N ASN A 409 -17.24 -8.65 97.57
CA ASN A 409 -15.94 -8.08 97.90
C ASN A 409 -15.33 -7.22 96.78
N CYS A 410 -15.83 -7.31 95.54
CA CYS A 410 -15.21 -6.62 94.40
C CYS A 410 -16.14 -6.25 93.23
N GLY A 411 -17.45 -6.50 93.32
CA GLY A 411 -18.43 -6.11 92.29
C GLY A 411 -18.29 -6.87 90.96
N LEU A 412 -17.46 -7.91 90.88
CA LEU A 412 -17.36 -8.73 89.67
C LEU A 412 -18.63 -9.55 89.50
N LYS A 413 -19.25 -9.37 88.33
CA LYS A 413 -20.38 -10.14 87.83
C LYS A 413 -19.86 -11.36 87.06
N SER A 414 -20.52 -12.51 87.21
CA SER A 414 -20.35 -13.63 86.29
C SER A 414 -20.82 -13.27 84.88
N GLU A 415 -20.51 -14.11 83.90
CA GLU A 415 -21.26 -14.11 82.65
C GLU A 415 -22.77 -14.27 82.95
N SER A 416 -23.60 -13.61 82.13
CA SER A 416 -25.05 -13.52 82.34
C SER A 416 -25.77 -14.70 81.69
N GLU A 417 -26.48 -15.51 82.47
CA GLU A 417 -27.38 -16.53 81.96
C GLU A 417 -28.60 -15.86 81.31
N ALA A 418 -28.72 -16.06 79.98
CA ALA A 418 -29.68 -15.34 79.15
C ALA A 418 -31.14 -15.56 79.56
N HIS A 419 -31.97 -14.53 79.39
CA HIS A 419 -33.39 -14.56 79.73
C HIS A 419 -34.18 -15.63 78.95
N ASP A 420 -34.75 -16.61 79.67
CA ASP A 420 -35.80 -17.49 79.15
C ASP A 420 -37.17 -16.79 79.27
N PHE A 421 -37.78 -16.44 78.14
CA PHE A 421 -39.01 -15.64 78.06
C PHE A 421 -40.27 -16.49 77.82
N GLU A 422 -41.35 -16.15 78.50
CA GLU A 422 -42.71 -16.66 78.23
C GLU A 422 -43.71 -15.49 78.19
N ASN A 423 -44.53 -15.43 77.13
CA ASN A 423 -45.48 -14.33 76.89
C ASN A 423 -44.83 -12.92 77.02
N GLY A 424 -43.59 -12.76 76.55
CA GLY A 424 -42.86 -11.49 76.55
C GLY A 424 -42.38 -11.00 77.93
N THR A 425 -42.31 -11.88 78.92
CA THR A 425 -41.68 -11.61 80.23
C THR A 425 -40.75 -12.78 80.60
N CYS A 426 -39.61 -12.53 81.25
CA CYS A 426 -38.73 -13.64 81.67
C CYS A 426 -39.39 -14.51 82.76
N LYS A 427 -39.06 -15.80 82.79
CA LYS A 427 -39.55 -16.78 83.78
C LYS A 427 -38.86 -16.66 85.15
N VAL A 428 -37.64 -16.12 85.18
CA VAL A 428 -36.78 -16.07 86.38
C VAL A 428 -36.72 -14.67 87.01
N CYS A 429 -36.83 -13.60 86.19
CA CYS A 429 -37.03 -12.23 86.65
C CYS A 429 -38.08 -11.50 85.79
N SER A 430 -38.50 -10.29 86.17
CA SER A 430 -39.62 -9.59 85.53
C SER A 430 -39.29 -8.81 84.24
N TYR A 431 -38.19 -9.15 83.55
CA TYR A 431 -37.65 -8.40 82.40
C TYR A 431 -38.40 -8.66 81.07
N LYS A 432 -38.28 -7.73 80.09
CA LYS A 432 -38.95 -7.72 78.77
C LYS A 432 -38.05 -7.12 77.68
N GLN A 433 -38.17 -7.56 76.43
CA GLN A 433 -37.19 -7.28 75.34
C GLN A 433 -37.76 -6.49 74.15
N GLU A 434 -36.91 -5.66 73.52
CA GLU A 434 -37.14 -4.96 72.23
C GLU A 434 -36.09 -5.39 71.17
N VAL A 435 -36.28 -5.08 69.87
CA VAL A 435 -35.67 -5.84 68.75
C VAL A 435 -34.92 -4.98 67.72
N GLN A 436 -33.81 -5.51 67.17
CA GLN A 436 -32.97 -4.88 66.12
C GLN A 436 -33.63 -4.78 64.73
N THR A 437 -33.09 -3.94 63.86
CA THR A 437 -33.77 -3.38 62.66
C THR A 437 -33.51 -4.06 61.31
N LEU A 438 -32.85 -5.22 61.22
CA LEU A 438 -32.63 -5.94 59.95
C LEU A 438 -33.55 -7.16 59.79
N GLU A 439 -34.05 -7.37 58.58
CA GLU A 439 -34.82 -8.56 58.21
C GLU A 439 -33.93 -9.60 57.51
N PHE A 440 -34.08 -10.87 57.91
CA PHE A 440 -33.32 -11.99 57.36
C PHE A 440 -34.27 -13.10 56.90
N LEU A 441 -34.00 -13.68 55.74
CA LEU A 441 -34.79 -14.76 55.15
C LEU A 441 -33.85 -15.93 54.81
N LEU A 442 -34.22 -17.12 55.24
CA LEU A 442 -33.44 -18.35 55.00
C LEU A 442 -33.43 -18.67 53.49
N GLU A 443 -32.29 -19.09 52.98
CA GLU A 443 -32.16 -19.57 51.60
C GLU A 443 -32.83 -20.94 51.41
N SER A 444 -33.12 -21.30 50.16
CA SER A 444 -33.81 -22.57 49.83
C SER A 444 -32.99 -23.83 50.13
N ASP A 445 -31.69 -23.69 50.31
CA ASP A 445 -30.77 -24.72 50.82
C ASP A 445 -30.92 -24.99 52.32
N ALA A 446 -31.49 -24.03 53.09
CA ALA A 446 -31.50 -24.00 54.55
C ALA A 446 -30.11 -24.00 55.23
N GLU A 447 -29.04 -23.72 54.48
CA GLU A 447 -27.66 -23.64 54.97
C GLU A 447 -27.21 -22.19 55.21
N SER A 448 -27.90 -21.19 54.64
CA SER A 448 -27.55 -19.78 54.81
C SER A 448 -28.75 -18.81 54.84
N TYR A 449 -28.52 -17.57 55.27
CA TYR A 449 -29.50 -16.48 55.22
C TYR A 449 -29.11 -15.42 54.18
N ARG A 450 -30.11 -14.77 53.59
CA ARG A 450 -29.97 -13.45 52.96
C ARG A 450 -30.54 -12.35 53.85
N VAL A 451 -30.00 -11.14 53.73
CA VAL A 451 -30.71 -9.93 54.18
C VAL A 451 -31.87 -9.69 53.21
N SER A 452 -33.10 -9.60 53.72
CA SER A 452 -34.31 -9.40 52.90
C SER A 452 -34.89 -7.99 52.99
N GLY A 453 -34.48 -7.21 53.99
CA GLY A 453 -35.06 -5.90 54.25
C GLY A 453 -34.38 -5.17 55.41
N VAL A 454 -34.71 -3.91 55.57
CA VAL A 454 -34.47 -3.13 56.79
C VAL A 454 -35.80 -2.61 57.33
N ILE A 455 -36.05 -2.84 58.61
CA ILE A 455 -37.27 -2.48 59.33
C ILE A 455 -37.36 -0.96 59.51
N ASP A 456 -36.22 -0.30 59.75
CA ASP A 456 -36.11 1.15 59.84
C ASP A 456 -35.33 1.75 58.66
N LYS A 457 -36.05 2.39 57.73
CA LYS A 457 -35.46 3.12 56.59
C LYS A 457 -34.88 4.50 56.94
N ALA A 458 -34.88 4.89 58.22
CA ALA A 458 -34.12 6.02 58.73
C ALA A 458 -32.64 5.65 59.04
N CYS A 459 -32.24 4.38 58.94
CA CYS A 459 -30.87 3.96 59.21
C CYS A 459 -29.84 4.69 58.32
N THR A 460 -28.80 5.24 58.94
CA THR A 460 -27.70 5.94 58.26
C THR A 460 -26.49 5.04 57.99
N GLU A 461 -26.29 4.01 58.81
CA GLU A 461 -25.23 3.02 58.67
C GLU A 461 -25.81 1.62 58.86
N VAL A 462 -25.38 0.67 58.03
CA VAL A 462 -25.74 -0.75 58.15
C VAL A 462 -24.49 -1.62 58.19
N ILE A 463 -24.34 -2.35 59.29
CA ILE A 463 -23.33 -3.41 59.46
C ILE A 463 -24.08 -4.74 59.37
N VAL A 464 -23.83 -5.51 58.29
CA VAL A 464 -24.46 -6.82 58.13
C VAL A 464 -23.68 -7.84 58.97
N PRO A 465 -24.31 -8.60 59.89
CA PRO A 465 -23.63 -9.61 60.67
C PRO A 465 -23.22 -10.79 59.78
N SER A 466 -22.06 -11.41 60.03
CA SER A 466 -21.60 -12.57 59.27
C SER A 466 -22.46 -13.82 59.45
N HIS A 467 -23.20 -13.90 60.56
CA HIS A 467 -24.09 -15.00 60.90
C HIS A 467 -25.41 -14.49 61.48
N TYR A 468 -26.51 -15.20 61.19
CA TYR A 468 -27.81 -14.99 61.81
C TYR A 468 -28.37 -16.35 62.26
N LYS A 469 -28.80 -16.45 63.52
CA LYS A 469 -29.29 -17.71 64.15
C LYS A 469 -28.35 -18.92 63.95
N GLY A 470 -27.03 -18.68 63.95
CA GLY A 470 -25.99 -19.71 63.81
C GLY A 470 -25.62 -20.11 62.38
N LEU A 471 -26.32 -19.62 61.35
CA LEU A 471 -25.98 -19.86 59.94
C LEU A 471 -25.37 -18.60 59.30
N PRO A 472 -24.47 -18.75 58.30
CA PRO A 472 -23.83 -17.61 57.65
C PRO A 472 -24.81 -16.75 56.84
N VAL A 473 -24.50 -15.46 56.73
CA VAL A 473 -25.22 -14.52 55.84
C VAL A 473 -24.44 -14.40 54.53
N THR A 474 -25.02 -14.92 53.44
CA THR A 474 -24.33 -15.17 52.16
C THR A 474 -24.75 -14.25 51.02
N LYS A 475 -25.91 -13.58 51.13
CA LYS A 475 -26.46 -12.74 50.06
C LYS A 475 -27.11 -11.46 50.62
N ILE A 476 -27.04 -10.38 49.85
CA ILE A 476 -27.97 -9.26 49.98
C ILE A 476 -29.08 -9.47 48.95
N GLY A 477 -30.33 -9.56 49.42
CA GLY A 477 -31.47 -9.97 48.62
C GLY A 477 -32.02 -8.90 47.69
N LEU A 478 -32.87 -9.35 46.75
CA LEU A 478 -33.71 -8.52 45.90
C LEU A 478 -34.37 -7.40 46.71
N ASP A 479 -34.19 -6.15 46.25
CA ASP A 479 -34.75 -4.92 46.84
C ASP A 479 -34.41 -4.65 48.34
N ALA A 480 -33.49 -5.38 48.97
CA ALA A 480 -33.32 -5.40 50.44
C ALA A 480 -33.09 -4.02 51.10
N PHE A 481 -32.39 -3.11 50.43
CA PHE A 481 -32.19 -1.72 50.85
C PHE A 481 -32.79 -0.72 49.85
N ARG A 482 -33.71 -1.14 48.98
CA ARG A 482 -34.28 -0.29 47.94
C ARG A 482 -34.94 0.98 48.51
N MET A 483 -34.50 2.13 48.01
CA MET A 483 -34.90 3.48 48.43
C MET A 483 -34.72 3.71 49.94
N CYS A 484 -33.59 3.25 50.50
CA CYS A 484 -33.14 3.67 51.83
C CYS A 484 -32.44 5.03 51.70
N ASP A 485 -33.23 6.09 51.50
CA ASP A 485 -32.75 7.43 51.19
C ASP A 485 -31.82 8.03 52.26
N ASN A 486 -31.84 7.52 53.50
CA ASN A 486 -30.98 7.99 54.60
C ASN A 486 -29.64 7.23 54.71
N LEU A 487 -29.46 6.13 53.99
CA LEU A 487 -28.32 5.23 54.13
C LEU A 487 -27.04 5.86 53.53
N ILE A 488 -25.99 5.98 54.35
CA ILE A 488 -24.71 6.64 54.02
C ILE A 488 -23.58 5.61 53.85
N SER A 489 -23.52 4.62 54.75
CA SER A 489 -22.49 3.57 54.78
C SER A 489 -23.09 2.16 54.89
N VAL A 490 -22.50 1.21 54.17
CA VAL A 490 -22.81 -0.21 54.25
C VAL A 490 -21.52 -1.01 54.41
N ILE A 491 -21.47 -1.89 55.42
CA ILE A 491 -20.37 -2.82 55.66
C ILE A 491 -20.87 -4.25 55.47
N LEU A 492 -20.37 -4.92 54.42
CA LEU A 492 -20.64 -6.33 54.17
C LEU A 492 -19.55 -7.21 54.81
N PRO A 493 -19.92 -8.33 55.46
CA PRO A 493 -18.96 -9.32 55.94
C PRO A 493 -18.47 -10.19 54.79
N ASP A 494 -17.26 -10.75 54.93
CA ASP A 494 -16.63 -11.59 53.90
C ASP A 494 -17.33 -12.95 53.66
N THR A 495 -18.47 -13.20 54.32
CA THR A 495 -19.38 -14.32 54.01
C THR A 495 -20.30 -14.05 52.83
N VAL A 496 -20.48 -12.80 52.40
CA VAL A 496 -21.38 -12.44 51.30
C VAL A 496 -20.75 -12.74 49.94
N GLU A 497 -21.43 -13.53 49.12
CA GLU A 497 -21.00 -13.91 47.77
C GLU A 497 -21.80 -13.22 46.65
N ILE A 498 -23.02 -12.77 46.92
CA ILE A 498 -23.94 -12.19 45.91
C ILE A 498 -24.61 -10.92 46.45
N ILE A 499 -24.65 -9.89 45.62
CA ILE A 499 -25.57 -8.74 45.77
C ILE A 499 -26.62 -8.85 44.67
N SER A 500 -27.89 -9.03 45.05
CA SER A 500 -28.96 -9.32 44.11
C SER A 500 -29.55 -8.10 43.40
N GLU A 501 -30.41 -8.36 42.41
CA GLU A 501 -31.06 -7.33 41.61
C GLU A 501 -31.66 -6.21 42.48
N ASN A 502 -31.39 -4.95 42.11
CA ASN A 502 -31.89 -3.75 42.77
C ASN A 502 -31.62 -3.62 44.30
N SER A 503 -30.70 -4.40 44.88
CA SER A 503 -30.43 -4.45 46.33
C SER A 503 -30.31 -3.08 47.01
N PHE A 504 -29.59 -2.13 46.39
CA PHE A 504 -29.42 -0.74 46.87
C PHE A 504 -30.01 0.29 45.88
N TYR A 505 -31.00 -0.11 45.07
CA TYR A 505 -31.64 0.76 44.09
C TYR A 505 -32.16 2.04 44.76
N GLY A 506 -31.71 3.19 44.27
CA GLY A 506 -32.16 4.50 44.70
C GLY A 506 -31.67 4.95 46.07
N CYS A 507 -30.63 4.35 46.65
CA CYS A 507 -30.00 4.85 47.88
C CYS A 507 -29.23 6.16 47.62
N VAL A 508 -29.95 7.27 47.44
CA VAL A 508 -29.40 8.54 46.93
C VAL A 508 -28.29 9.14 47.81
N ASN A 509 -28.28 8.87 49.12
CA ASN A 509 -27.26 9.36 50.04
C ASN A 509 -26.09 8.39 50.30
N LEU A 510 -26.05 7.22 49.65
CA LEU A 510 -25.02 6.21 49.86
C LEU A 510 -23.67 6.70 49.34
N ILE A 511 -22.70 6.91 50.24
CA ILE A 511 -21.35 7.40 49.94
C ILE A 511 -20.34 6.25 49.90
N SER A 512 -20.47 5.26 50.81
CA SER A 512 -19.46 4.22 51.01
C SER A 512 -20.09 2.83 51.14
N VAL A 513 -19.52 1.86 50.41
CA VAL A 513 -19.90 0.44 50.49
C VAL A 513 -18.62 -0.38 50.60
N LYS A 514 -18.40 -1.04 51.75
CA LYS A 514 -17.35 -2.07 51.85
C LYS A 514 -17.92 -3.38 51.31
N LEU A 515 -17.44 -3.80 50.14
CA LEU A 515 -17.75 -5.10 49.55
C LEU A 515 -16.98 -6.24 50.25
N SER A 516 -17.54 -7.45 50.15
CA SER A 516 -16.94 -8.70 50.65
C SER A 516 -15.77 -9.14 49.78
N ALA A 517 -14.66 -9.59 50.38
CA ALA A 517 -13.52 -10.18 49.68
C ALA A 517 -13.85 -11.52 48.97
N ASN A 518 -15.05 -12.08 49.19
CA ASN A 518 -15.58 -13.28 48.54
C ASN A 518 -16.77 -13.02 47.60
N LEU A 519 -17.06 -11.75 47.28
CA LEU A 519 -18.11 -11.37 46.35
C LEU A 519 -17.83 -11.92 44.93
N LYS A 520 -18.78 -12.68 44.38
CA LYS A 520 -18.71 -13.30 43.04
C LYS A 520 -19.57 -12.59 42.00
N ARG A 521 -20.78 -12.13 42.37
CA ARG A 521 -21.74 -11.54 41.42
C ARG A 521 -22.41 -10.28 41.97
N ILE A 522 -22.54 -9.28 41.09
CA ILE A 522 -23.34 -8.06 41.32
C ILE A 522 -24.44 -8.04 40.26
N GLU A 523 -25.67 -8.35 40.67
CA GLU A 523 -26.81 -8.53 39.78
C GLU A 523 -27.45 -7.20 39.35
N LYS A 524 -28.30 -7.27 38.32
CA LYS A 524 -28.91 -6.13 37.61
C LYS A 524 -29.33 -4.97 38.51
N GLY A 525 -28.90 -3.75 38.17
CA GLY A 525 -29.33 -2.52 38.85
C GLY A 525 -28.97 -2.41 40.34
N ALA A 526 -28.09 -3.25 40.89
CA ALA A 526 -27.81 -3.33 42.33
C ALA A 526 -27.48 -1.99 43.02
N PHE A 527 -26.83 -1.04 42.34
CA PHE A 527 -26.53 0.32 42.84
C PHE A 527 -27.15 1.43 41.97
N TYR A 528 -28.23 1.12 41.23
CA TYR A 528 -28.88 2.06 40.33
C TYR A 528 -29.32 3.34 41.06
N ASN A 529 -28.97 4.52 40.53
CA ASN A 529 -29.28 5.83 41.11
C ASN A 529 -28.74 6.06 42.55
N CYS A 530 -27.62 5.42 42.92
CA CYS A 530 -26.84 5.79 44.11
C CYS A 530 -26.06 7.10 43.87
N GLN A 531 -26.78 8.22 43.90
CA GLN A 531 -26.29 9.51 43.39
C GLN A 531 -25.02 10.06 44.07
N LYS A 532 -24.76 9.70 45.33
CA LYS A 532 -23.57 10.12 46.11
C LYS A 532 -22.42 9.11 46.16
N LEU A 533 -22.50 7.96 45.50
CA LEU A 533 -21.43 6.96 45.53
C LEU A 533 -20.23 7.49 44.72
N GLU A 534 -19.15 7.91 45.38
CA GLU A 534 -18.04 8.63 44.72
C GLU A 534 -16.99 7.70 44.09
N SER A 535 -16.72 6.57 44.76
CA SER A 535 -15.82 5.52 44.30
C SER A 535 -16.24 4.16 44.86
N LEU A 536 -15.84 3.08 44.19
CA LEU A 536 -16.01 1.72 44.67
C LEU A 536 -14.79 0.89 44.29
N ILE A 537 -14.40 -0.04 45.17
CA ILE A 537 -13.37 -1.05 44.90
C ILE A 537 -14.08 -2.37 44.66
N ILE A 538 -13.92 -2.93 43.46
CA ILE A 538 -14.47 -4.21 43.04
C ILE A 538 -13.47 -5.32 43.42
N PRO A 539 -13.86 -6.28 44.30
CA PRO A 539 -12.99 -7.36 44.74
C PRO A 539 -12.53 -8.27 43.61
N SER A 540 -11.32 -8.81 43.74
CA SER A 540 -10.66 -9.66 42.74
C SER A 540 -11.34 -10.99 42.43
N LYS A 541 -12.44 -11.34 43.13
CA LYS A 541 -13.24 -12.55 42.89
C LYS A 541 -14.57 -12.29 42.17
N VAL A 542 -14.87 -11.05 41.78
CA VAL A 542 -16.12 -10.73 41.06
C VAL A 542 -16.02 -11.25 39.62
N GLU A 543 -16.86 -12.24 39.30
CA GLU A 543 -16.95 -12.93 38.00
C GLU A 543 -17.87 -12.18 37.03
N CYS A 544 -18.91 -11.50 37.52
CA CYS A 544 -19.93 -10.86 36.69
C CYS A 544 -20.53 -9.59 37.33
N ILE A 545 -20.70 -8.55 36.51
CA ILE A 545 -21.42 -7.31 36.85
C ILE A 545 -22.48 -7.08 35.75
N GLU A 546 -23.75 -7.17 36.14
CA GLU A 546 -24.88 -7.22 35.21
C GLU A 546 -25.39 -5.83 34.75
N GLU A 547 -26.53 -5.82 34.05
CA GLU A 547 -27.07 -4.63 33.39
C GLU A 547 -27.28 -3.44 34.35
N LYS A 548 -26.81 -2.26 33.97
CA LYS A 548 -27.13 -0.96 34.62
C LYS A 548 -26.84 -0.88 36.12
N VAL A 549 -25.94 -1.72 36.64
CA VAL A 549 -25.58 -1.78 38.07
C VAL A 549 -25.23 -0.41 38.66
N PHE A 550 -24.54 0.46 37.91
CA PHE A 550 -24.14 1.81 38.33
C PHE A 550 -24.85 2.95 37.56
N PHE A 551 -25.94 2.64 36.85
CA PHE A 551 -26.64 3.65 36.05
C PHE A 551 -27.27 4.71 36.96
N GLY A 552 -27.02 5.99 36.68
CA GLY A 552 -27.50 7.10 37.51
C GLY A 552 -26.64 7.41 38.75
N CYS A 553 -25.50 6.74 38.96
CA CYS A 553 -24.53 7.13 40.00
C CYS A 553 -23.79 8.42 39.61
N SER A 554 -24.45 9.57 39.81
CA SER A 554 -24.00 10.88 39.32
C SER A 554 -22.67 11.39 39.89
N LYS A 555 -22.18 10.80 40.99
CA LYS A 555 -20.90 11.15 41.63
C LYS A 555 -19.80 10.12 41.42
N LEU A 556 -20.06 8.99 40.75
CA LEU A 556 -19.10 7.90 40.63
C LEU A 556 -18.05 8.24 39.57
N ILE A 557 -16.91 8.76 40.05
CA ILE A 557 -15.81 9.26 39.20
C ILE A 557 -14.86 8.12 38.79
N SER A 558 -14.75 7.07 39.60
CA SER A 558 -13.89 5.92 39.31
C SER A 558 -14.43 4.61 39.88
N LEU A 559 -14.23 3.54 39.12
CA LEU A 559 -14.32 2.16 39.60
C LEU A 559 -12.89 1.59 39.64
N ASN A 560 -12.45 1.15 40.81
CA ASN A 560 -11.15 0.51 40.98
C ASN A 560 -11.37 -1.01 41.02
N PHE A 561 -10.56 -1.77 40.31
CA PHE A 561 -10.68 -3.22 40.22
C PHE A 561 -9.40 -3.88 40.72
N GLU A 562 -9.52 -4.88 41.58
CA GLU A 562 -8.39 -5.69 42.03
C GLU A 562 -8.02 -6.74 40.96
N ASN A 563 -6.76 -6.77 40.52
CA ASN A 563 -6.19 -7.80 39.64
C ASN A 563 -6.91 -8.03 38.29
N CYS A 564 -7.00 -7.00 37.45
CA CYS A 564 -7.76 -6.97 36.19
C CYS A 564 -7.24 -7.83 34.99
N PHE A 565 -6.58 -8.97 35.20
CA PHE A 565 -6.26 -9.88 34.10
C PHE A 565 -7.56 -10.53 33.55
N GLY A 566 -7.77 -10.51 32.22
CA GLY A 566 -8.88 -11.20 31.53
C GLY A 566 -10.20 -10.43 31.37
N TRP A 567 -10.30 -9.18 31.86
CA TRP A 567 -11.54 -8.40 31.84
C TRP A 567 -11.98 -7.97 30.42
N SER A 568 -13.25 -8.18 30.08
CA SER A 568 -13.84 -7.84 28.77
C SER A 568 -15.00 -6.85 28.93
N PHE A 569 -14.78 -5.61 28.48
CA PHE A 569 -15.75 -4.52 28.60
C PHE A 569 -16.61 -4.39 27.34
N TYR A 570 -17.93 -4.26 27.51
CA TYR A 570 -18.88 -4.12 26.39
C TYR A 570 -19.66 -2.81 26.51
N PHE A 571 -19.45 -1.92 25.54
CA PHE A 571 -20.05 -0.59 25.46
C PHE A 571 -21.07 -0.50 24.33
N ASN A 572 -22.10 0.32 24.52
CA ASN A 572 -23.19 0.51 23.55
C ASN A 572 -22.93 1.79 22.73
N GLU A 573 -22.64 1.63 21.44
CA GLU A 573 -22.01 2.66 20.57
C GLU A 573 -22.86 3.92 20.28
N THR A 574 -24.05 4.07 20.88
CA THR A 574 -25.06 5.03 20.43
C THR A 574 -24.82 6.50 20.84
N LYS A 575 -23.87 6.81 21.73
CA LYS A 575 -23.45 8.20 22.05
C LYS A 575 -21.98 8.36 22.46
N GLY A 576 -21.15 8.77 21.49
CA GLY A 576 -20.10 9.79 21.68
C GLY A 576 -18.85 9.44 22.50
N GLU A 577 -17.70 9.39 21.80
CA GLU A 577 -16.35 9.70 22.30
C GLU A 577 -15.85 8.96 23.56
N MET A 578 -15.11 7.87 23.34
CA MET A 578 -14.00 7.49 24.22
C MET A 578 -12.68 7.70 23.49
N ASP A 579 -11.70 8.27 24.21
CA ASP A 579 -10.33 8.40 23.74
C ASP A 579 -9.67 7.02 23.68
N LYS A 580 -8.80 6.79 22.69
CA LYS A 580 -8.29 5.42 22.38
C LYS A 580 -7.00 5.06 23.10
N ASP A 581 -6.31 6.02 23.69
CA ASP A 581 -4.95 5.86 24.20
C ASP A 581 -4.88 5.60 25.72
N VAL A 582 -5.51 4.51 26.18
CA VAL A 582 -5.27 3.94 27.53
C VAL A 582 -5.02 2.42 27.48
N MET A 583 -4.00 2.01 26.72
CA MET A 583 -3.42 0.66 26.80
C MET A 583 -1.91 0.69 27.01
N GLN A 584 -1.48 1.04 28.24
CA GLN A 584 -0.12 0.75 28.71
C GLN A 584 0.04 0.89 30.24
N GLN A 585 -0.07 -0.23 30.96
CA GLN A 585 1.06 -0.87 31.68
C GLN A 585 0.54 -1.98 32.63
N PRO A 586 1.18 -3.15 32.69
CA PRO A 586 0.80 -4.21 33.64
C PRO A 586 1.50 -4.07 35.00
N ASN A 587 0.78 -4.42 36.08
CA ASN A 587 1.22 -4.68 37.47
C ASN A 587 0.85 -3.68 38.58
N GLU A 588 0.10 -2.60 38.31
CA GLU A 588 -0.56 -1.80 39.36
C GLU A 588 -2.08 -1.73 39.15
N ILE A 589 -2.81 -1.20 40.16
CA ILE A 589 -4.27 -1.12 40.17
C ILE A 589 -4.76 -0.40 38.91
N ALA A 590 -5.47 -1.12 38.04
CA ALA A 590 -5.94 -0.61 36.77
C ALA A 590 -7.07 0.41 36.98
N LYS A 591 -6.69 1.69 37.08
CA LYS A 591 -7.61 2.84 37.19
C LYS A 591 -8.27 3.13 35.85
N TYR A 592 -9.28 2.33 35.51
CA TYR A 592 -10.12 2.60 34.35
C TYR A 592 -11.00 3.83 34.63
N PHE A 593 -10.71 4.95 33.96
CA PHE A 593 -11.56 6.14 33.94
C PHE A 593 -12.79 5.93 33.02
N VAL A 594 -13.55 4.86 33.27
CA VAL A 594 -14.83 4.62 32.60
C VAL A 594 -15.86 5.55 33.22
N ASN A 595 -16.56 6.34 32.41
CA ASN A 595 -17.76 7.03 32.88
C ASN A 595 -18.87 5.97 33.09
N PRO A 596 -19.30 5.66 34.33
CA PRO A 596 -20.15 4.50 34.60
C PRO A 596 -21.55 4.62 34.01
N GLN A 597 -21.97 5.83 33.60
CA GLN A 597 -23.28 6.10 33.03
C GLN A 597 -23.47 5.54 31.61
N TYR A 598 -22.39 5.09 30.97
CA TYR A 598 -22.39 4.51 29.61
C TYR A 598 -21.97 3.02 29.58
N VAL A 599 -21.89 2.37 30.75
CA VAL A 599 -21.56 0.94 30.87
C VAL A 599 -22.85 0.13 30.94
N ASP A 600 -23.17 -0.58 29.85
CA ASP A 600 -24.32 -1.49 29.86
C ASP A 600 -23.99 -2.83 30.54
N PHE A 601 -22.81 -3.44 30.30
CA PHE A 601 -22.40 -4.74 30.90
C PHE A 601 -20.88 -4.86 31.10
N ILE A 602 -20.43 -5.61 32.11
CA ILE A 602 -19.02 -6.05 32.25
C ILE A 602 -18.97 -7.57 32.53
N TRP A 603 -18.18 -8.30 31.72
CA TRP A 603 -17.96 -9.73 31.90
C TRP A 603 -16.47 -10.03 32.07
N VAL A 604 -16.15 -10.86 33.07
CA VAL A 604 -14.79 -11.40 33.24
C VAL A 604 -14.70 -12.73 32.50
N ARG A 605 -13.67 -12.90 31.66
CA ARG A 605 -13.26 -14.20 31.14
C ARG A 605 -12.01 -14.64 31.88
N ASN A 606 -12.20 -15.57 32.81
CA ASN A 606 -11.15 -16.48 33.28
C ASN A 606 -10.94 -17.60 32.24
#